data_AF-Q2A6J7-F1
#
_entry.id   AF-Q2A6J7-F1
#
_cell.length_a   1.000
_cell.length_b   1.000
_cell.length_c   1.000
_cell.angle_alpha   90.00
_cell.angle_beta   90.00
_cell.angle_gamma   90.00
#
_symmetry.space_group_name_H-M   'P 1'
#
loop_
_entity.id
_entity.type
_entity.pdbx_description
1 polymer ?
#
loop_
_entity_poly.entity_id
_entity_poly.type
_entity_poly.pdbx_seq_one_letter_code
_entity_poly.pdbx_strand_id
1 'polypeptide(L)'
;GAFFDHDKGKSHSSGKLLYNARIIPYRGSWIDFEFDHKDLLYVRIDRRRKLPATVLIRALGAVGDTAKKNPLDFKGSTEEILNYYYATETIYLQSAADFEKSVELELLPGQRATRDIKTKSGELIVKKNRKFTRAAIKKLEAAKMTKLPIDADELFTKVSAYDVVDENTGEVILECNEEVSQEKVDELLKRDIKEFKVLFIDNLNVGPYLRETLMLDKIESPEQAIMEIYRRLRPGDPPTPETATNLFSNLFFNPERYDLSKVGRLKLNFKFSLEEPLDGQILTKRDILEVIRYLIDLKNGKGTIDDIDHLGNRRVRAVGELLENQYRIGLVRMERAIKERMSLQEIETLMPHDLINAKPVTAVIKEFFGSSQLSQFMDQSNPLSEVTHKRRLSALGPGGLTRERAGFEVRDVHPTHYG
;
A
#
# COMPACT_ATOMS: atom_id res chain seq x y z
N GLY A 1 6.06 -3.72 9.76
CA GLY A 1 4.68 -3.29 10.05
C GLY A 1 4.36 -2.06 9.25
N ALA A 2 3.08 -1.73 9.10
CA ALA A 2 2.60 -0.51 8.44
C ALA A 2 2.20 0.54 9.47
N PHE A 3 2.57 1.79 9.22
CA PHE A 3 2.25 2.95 10.05
C PHE A 3 1.58 4.01 9.20
N PHE A 4 0.59 4.70 9.74
CA PHE A 4 -0.20 5.70 9.04
C PHE A 4 -0.25 6.99 9.84
N ASP A 5 -0.01 8.11 9.17
CA ASP A 5 0.09 9.42 9.83
C ASP A 5 -0.38 10.53 8.87
N HIS A 6 -0.54 11.75 9.38
CA HIS A 6 -0.69 12.94 8.56
C HIS A 6 0.22 14.06 9.06
N ASP A 7 0.58 14.98 8.17
CA ASP A 7 1.52 16.07 8.45
C ASP A 7 0.98 17.19 9.38
N LYS A 8 -0.16 16.96 10.03
CA LYS A 8 -0.92 17.93 10.83
C LYS A 8 -1.15 19.28 10.10
N GLY A 9 -1.21 19.28 8.77
CA GLY A 9 -1.41 20.46 7.93
C GLY A 9 -0.19 21.41 7.88
N LYS A 10 0.99 20.94 8.29
CA LYS A 10 2.21 21.77 8.38
C LYS A 10 2.97 21.87 7.06
N SER A 11 2.83 20.91 6.14
CA SER A 11 3.69 20.83 4.96
C SER A 11 3.22 21.71 3.80
N HIS A 12 1.95 22.10 3.78
CA HIS A 12 1.38 22.91 2.70
C HIS A 12 0.59 24.09 3.27
N SER A 13 0.73 25.25 2.63
CA SER A 13 0.13 26.51 3.10
C SER A 13 -1.40 26.50 3.16
N SER A 14 -2.05 25.61 2.40
CA SER A 14 -3.51 25.44 2.47
C SER A 14 -4.01 24.84 3.78
N GLY A 15 -3.13 24.33 4.64
CA GLY A 15 -3.50 23.62 5.87
C GLY A 15 -4.17 22.26 5.63
N LYS A 16 -4.24 21.81 4.38
CA LYS A 16 -4.79 20.50 4.02
C LYS A 16 -3.94 19.39 4.62
N LEU A 17 -4.59 18.46 5.31
CA LEU A 17 -3.92 17.28 5.86
C LEU A 17 -3.41 16.39 4.74
N LEU A 18 -2.10 16.11 4.75
CA LEU A 18 -1.45 15.19 3.84
C LEU A 18 -1.20 13.87 4.58
N TYR A 19 -1.97 12.85 4.20
CA TYR A 19 -1.87 11.52 4.78
C TYR A 19 -0.72 10.75 4.13
N ASN A 20 -0.05 9.91 4.92
CA ASN A 20 1.01 9.03 4.47
C ASN A 20 0.91 7.66 5.16
N ALA A 21 1.48 6.65 4.51
CA ALA A 21 1.65 5.33 5.06
C ALA A 21 3.10 4.86 4.87
N ARG A 22 3.66 4.15 5.84
CA ARG A 22 5.02 3.64 5.80
C ARG A 22 5.07 2.17 6.18
N ILE A 23 5.61 1.34 5.29
CA ILE A 23 5.92 -0.05 5.56
C ILE A 23 7.37 -0.14 6.01
N ILE A 24 7.56 -0.47 7.29
CA ILE A 24 8.88 -0.61 7.93
C ILE A 24 9.16 -2.10 8.17
N PRO A 25 10.12 -2.71 7.44
CA PRO A 25 10.59 -4.04 7.76
C PRO A 25 11.49 -4.04 8.99
N TYR A 26 11.69 -5.23 9.57
CA TYR A 26 12.79 -5.46 10.50
C TYR A 26 14.13 -5.30 9.78
N ARG A 27 14.20 -5.78 8.54
CA ARG A 27 15.35 -5.65 7.64
C ARG A 27 14.89 -5.69 6.18
N GLY A 28 15.42 -4.81 5.36
CA GLY A 28 15.06 -4.67 3.94
C GLY A 28 14.69 -3.24 3.60
N SER A 29 14.18 -3.05 2.38
CA SER A 29 13.83 -1.73 1.86
C SER A 29 12.53 -1.17 2.45
N TRP A 30 12.47 0.15 2.62
CA TRP A 30 11.26 0.82 3.12
C TRP A 30 10.34 1.19 1.95
N ILE A 31 9.03 1.14 2.19
CA ILE A 31 8.02 1.66 1.25
C ILE A 31 7.29 2.80 1.95
N ASP A 32 7.35 3.99 1.38
CA ASP A 32 6.66 5.18 1.85
C ASP A 32 5.60 5.58 0.81
N PHE A 33 4.33 5.60 1.19
CA PHE A 33 3.23 6.17 0.42
C PHE A 33 2.84 7.54 0.98
N GLU A 34 2.56 8.51 0.13
CA GLU A 34 2.14 9.84 0.56
C GLU A 34 1.19 10.49 -0.44
N PHE A 35 0.18 11.18 0.08
CA PHE A 35 -0.64 12.09 -0.71
C PHE A 35 0.07 13.43 -0.88
N ASP A 36 -0.09 14.04 -2.05
CA ASP A 36 0.28 15.43 -2.26
C ASP A 36 -0.93 16.39 -2.06
N HIS A 37 -0.68 17.68 -2.25
CA HIS A 37 -1.71 18.72 -2.13
C HIS A 37 -2.82 18.61 -3.18
N LYS A 38 -2.56 17.93 -4.31
CA LYS A 38 -3.51 17.66 -5.39
C LYS A 38 -4.26 16.34 -5.22
N ASP A 39 -4.11 15.68 -4.06
CA ASP A 39 -4.67 14.35 -3.77
C ASP A 39 -4.15 13.22 -4.68
N LEU A 40 -3.00 13.42 -5.31
CA LEU A 40 -2.30 12.36 -6.05
C LEU A 40 -1.50 11.49 -5.09
N LEU A 41 -1.56 10.18 -5.30
CA LEU A 41 -0.89 9.21 -4.46
C LEU A 41 0.48 8.85 -5.03
N TYR A 42 1.53 9.10 -4.24
CA TYR A 42 2.90 8.79 -4.60
C TYR A 42 3.49 7.70 -3.72
N VAL A 43 4.54 7.06 -4.23
CA VAL A 43 5.38 6.10 -3.51
C VAL A 43 6.85 6.50 -3.58
N ARG A 44 7.60 6.20 -2.52
CA ARG A 44 9.06 6.21 -2.47
C ARG A 44 9.54 4.87 -1.92
N ILE A 45 10.57 4.34 -2.57
CA ILE A 45 11.31 3.16 -2.08
C ILE A 45 12.63 3.65 -1.52
N ASP A 46 12.98 3.27 -0.30
CA ASP A 46 14.21 3.69 0.40
C ASP A 46 14.45 5.21 0.41
N ARG A 47 13.36 5.98 0.59
CA ARG A 47 13.37 7.45 0.60
C ARG A 47 13.97 8.08 -0.68
N ARG A 48 13.99 7.33 -1.79
CA ARG A 48 14.37 7.86 -3.10
C ARG A 48 13.27 8.76 -3.65
N ARG A 49 13.50 9.29 -4.85
CA ARG A 49 12.59 10.25 -5.46
C ARG A 49 11.21 9.61 -5.75
N LYS A 50 10.15 10.40 -5.63
CA LYS A 50 8.75 10.00 -5.85
C LYS A 50 8.51 9.35 -7.21
N LEU A 51 7.56 8.41 -7.23
CA LEU A 51 6.89 7.79 -8.37
C LEU A 51 5.37 7.76 -8.09
N PRO A 52 4.48 7.82 -9.09
CA PRO A 52 3.06 7.53 -8.87
C PRO A 52 2.90 6.16 -8.22
N ALA A 53 2.02 6.04 -7.22
CA ALA A 53 1.85 4.77 -6.50
C ALA A 53 1.33 3.65 -7.42
N THR A 54 0.59 4.01 -8.47
CA THR A 54 0.11 3.10 -9.53
C THR A 54 1.23 2.35 -10.22
N VAL A 55 2.42 2.95 -10.38
CA VAL A 55 3.60 2.27 -10.93
C VAL A 55 4.00 1.09 -10.05
N LEU A 56 4.03 1.28 -8.72
CA LEU A 56 4.33 0.16 -7.81
C LEU A 56 3.22 -0.90 -7.87
N ILE A 57 1.96 -0.49 -7.90
CA ILE A 57 0.82 -1.42 -7.99
C ILE A 57 0.94 -2.26 -9.27
N ARG A 58 1.14 -1.64 -10.44
CA ARG A 58 1.36 -2.35 -11.72
C ARG A 58 2.54 -3.31 -11.66
N ALA A 59 3.65 -2.90 -11.05
CA ALA A 59 4.84 -3.74 -10.91
C ALA A 59 4.60 -5.02 -10.09
N LEU A 60 3.62 -5.03 -9.17
CA LEU A 60 3.18 -6.25 -8.47
C LEU A 60 2.61 -7.30 -9.45
N GLY A 61 2.09 -6.85 -10.59
CA GLY A 61 1.56 -7.71 -11.65
C GLY A 61 2.61 -8.56 -12.35
N ALA A 62 3.86 -8.10 -12.38
CA ALA A 62 4.96 -8.75 -13.09
C ALA A 62 5.74 -9.76 -12.23
N VAL A 63 5.33 -10.00 -10.98
CA VAL A 63 5.95 -11.01 -10.08
C VAL A 63 4.91 -11.94 -9.50
N GLY A 64 5.33 -13.14 -9.07
CA GLY A 64 4.45 -14.07 -8.34
C GLY A 64 4.11 -13.55 -6.94
N ASP A 65 2.95 -13.93 -6.40
CA ASP A 65 2.63 -13.64 -4.99
C ASP A 65 3.35 -14.62 -4.06
N THR A 66 3.73 -14.12 -2.89
CA THR A 66 4.48 -14.85 -1.85
C THR A 66 3.59 -15.28 -0.70
N ALA A 67 2.30 -14.96 -0.74
CA ALA A 67 1.31 -15.39 0.24
C ALA A 67 1.26 -16.92 0.31
N LYS A 68 1.19 -17.46 1.54
CA LYS A 68 1.22 -18.92 1.75
C LYS A 68 -0.16 -19.55 1.72
N LYS A 69 -1.20 -18.80 2.11
CA LYS A 69 -2.57 -19.34 2.18
C LYS A 69 -3.37 -19.02 0.93
N ASN A 70 -3.47 -17.73 0.60
CA ASN A 70 -4.30 -17.25 -0.49
C ASN A 70 -3.48 -16.36 -1.43
N PRO A 71 -2.65 -16.95 -2.31
CA PRO A 71 -1.95 -16.20 -3.37
C PRO A 71 -2.95 -15.42 -4.21
N LEU A 72 -2.66 -14.14 -4.40
CA LEU A 72 -3.43 -13.27 -5.26
C LEU A 72 -2.91 -13.35 -6.70
N ASP A 73 -3.74 -13.87 -7.60
CA ASP A 73 -3.53 -13.71 -9.04
C ASP A 73 -3.91 -12.28 -9.42
N PHE A 74 -2.89 -11.44 -9.57
CA PHE A 74 -2.99 -10.02 -9.89
C PHE A 74 -1.97 -9.74 -10.97
N LYS A 75 -2.46 -9.27 -12.11
CA LYS A 75 -1.71 -8.95 -13.33
C LYS A 75 -1.39 -7.47 -13.43
N GLY A 76 -2.02 -6.61 -12.64
CA GLY A 76 -1.74 -5.18 -12.60
C GLY A 76 -2.27 -4.42 -13.82
N SER A 77 -3.33 -4.93 -14.46
CA SER A 77 -4.05 -4.19 -15.50
C SER A 77 -4.78 -2.99 -14.87
N THR A 78 -5.10 -1.98 -15.69
CA THR A 78 -5.86 -0.81 -15.23
C THR A 78 -7.21 -1.22 -14.63
N GLU A 79 -7.89 -2.17 -15.27
CA GLU A 79 -9.15 -2.75 -14.79
C GLU A 79 -8.99 -3.40 -13.41
N GLU A 80 -8.01 -4.27 -13.22
CA GLU A 80 -7.79 -4.94 -11.94
C GLU A 80 -7.47 -3.95 -10.83
N ILE A 81 -6.66 -2.92 -11.12
CA ILE A 81 -6.35 -1.86 -10.16
C ILE A 81 -7.63 -1.14 -9.75
N LEU A 82 -8.40 -0.62 -10.71
CA LEU A 82 -9.59 0.17 -10.41
C LEU A 82 -10.65 -0.65 -9.68
N ASN A 83 -10.95 -1.86 -10.17
CA ASN A 83 -11.94 -2.75 -9.56
C ASN A 83 -11.51 -3.29 -8.18
N TYR A 84 -10.22 -3.28 -7.86
CA TYR A 84 -9.75 -3.64 -6.53
C TYR A 84 -10.05 -2.56 -5.48
N TYR A 85 -10.00 -1.27 -5.85
CA TYR A 85 -10.14 -0.14 -4.91
C TYR A 85 -11.51 0.53 -4.95
N TYR A 86 -12.21 0.47 -6.08
CA TYR A 86 -13.53 1.07 -6.25
C TYR A 86 -14.61 0.00 -6.38
N ALA A 87 -15.76 0.25 -5.76
CA ALA A 87 -16.95 -0.51 -6.06
C ALA A 87 -17.46 -0.15 -7.46
N THR A 88 -18.25 -1.04 -8.06
CA THR A 88 -18.84 -0.82 -9.39
C THR A 88 -20.36 -0.76 -9.30
N GLU A 89 -20.95 0.10 -10.13
CA GLU A 89 -22.40 0.17 -10.38
C GLU A 89 -22.63 -0.23 -11.84
N THR A 90 -23.70 -0.98 -12.15
CA THR A 90 -24.09 -1.28 -13.53
C THR A 90 -25.05 -0.20 -14.02
N ILE A 91 -24.76 0.38 -15.18
CA ILE A 91 -25.67 1.28 -15.90
C ILE A 91 -26.44 0.46 -16.93
N TYR A 92 -27.74 0.71 -17.02
CA TYR A 92 -28.64 0.16 -18.02
C TYR A 92 -29.13 1.29 -18.93
N LEU A 93 -28.94 1.10 -20.24
CA LEU A 93 -29.38 2.01 -21.29
C LEU A 93 -30.70 1.48 -21.89
N GLN A 94 -31.83 2.13 -21.59
CA GLN A 94 -33.14 1.77 -22.17
C GLN A 94 -33.41 2.56 -23.45
N SER A 95 -33.02 3.84 -23.47
CA SER A 95 -33.09 4.72 -24.64
C SER A 95 -32.08 5.86 -24.50
N ALA A 96 -31.95 6.71 -25.53
CA ALA A 96 -31.04 7.86 -25.53
C ALA A 96 -31.28 8.89 -24.40
N ALA A 97 -32.40 8.80 -23.67
CA ALA A 97 -32.73 9.70 -22.57
C ALA A 97 -33.27 8.97 -21.32
N ASP A 98 -33.23 7.63 -21.30
CA ASP A 98 -33.72 6.83 -20.19
C ASP A 98 -32.66 5.84 -19.72
N PHE A 99 -32.12 6.15 -18.55
CA PHE A 99 -30.97 5.48 -17.95
C PHE A 99 -31.33 5.02 -16.55
N GLU A 100 -30.94 3.79 -16.22
CA GLU A 100 -31.08 3.24 -14.87
C GLU A 100 -29.71 2.80 -14.36
N LYS A 101 -29.49 2.84 -13.05
CA LYS A 101 -28.34 2.22 -12.39
C LYS A 101 -28.76 1.08 -11.47
N SER A 102 -27.86 0.14 -11.24
CA SER A 102 -28.04 -0.90 -10.23
C SER A 102 -28.12 -0.32 -8.82
N VAL A 103 -28.69 -1.11 -7.91
CA VAL A 103 -28.91 -0.72 -6.52
C VAL A 103 -27.99 -1.49 -5.60
N GLU A 104 -26.87 -0.88 -5.25
CA GLU A 104 -26.00 -1.34 -4.17
C GLU A 104 -26.35 -0.58 -2.89
N LEU A 105 -27.14 -1.22 -2.01
CA LEU A 105 -27.66 -0.60 -0.79
C LEU A 105 -26.56 -0.02 0.12
N GLU A 106 -25.36 -0.59 0.07
CA GLU A 106 -24.20 -0.13 0.84
C GLU A 106 -23.58 1.17 0.30
N LEU A 107 -23.76 1.47 -0.99
CA LEU A 107 -23.18 2.65 -1.66
C LEU A 107 -24.12 3.85 -1.64
N LEU A 108 -25.44 3.62 -1.49
CA LEU A 108 -26.46 4.68 -1.46
C LEU A 108 -26.35 5.70 -0.30
N PRO A 109 -25.88 5.37 0.91
CA PRO A 109 -25.85 6.33 2.02
C PRO A 109 -25.11 7.62 1.68
N GLY A 110 -25.81 8.76 1.79
CA GLY A 110 -25.22 10.08 1.56
C GLY A 110 -25.34 10.59 0.12
N GLN A 111 -25.60 9.71 -0.86
CA GLN A 111 -25.92 10.11 -2.22
C GLN A 111 -27.22 10.92 -2.29
N ARG A 112 -27.35 11.77 -3.31
CA ARG A 112 -28.58 12.49 -3.63
C ARG A 112 -29.23 11.87 -4.86
N ALA A 113 -30.55 11.68 -4.80
CA ALA A 113 -31.30 11.24 -5.96
C ALA A 113 -31.38 12.36 -7.00
N THR A 114 -30.98 12.10 -8.24
CA THR A 114 -31.11 13.06 -9.35
C THR A 114 -32.53 13.09 -9.92
N ARG A 115 -33.27 11.98 -9.79
CA ARG A 115 -34.69 11.85 -10.16
C ARG A 115 -35.58 11.51 -8.98
N ASP A 116 -36.88 11.67 -9.17
CA ASP A 116 -37.88 11.16 -8.24
C ASP A 116 -37.89 9.63 -8.27
N ILE A 117 -37.59 9.00 -7.14
CA ILE A 117 -37.56 7.56 -6.99
C ILE A 117 -38.91 7.10 -6.46
N LYS A 118 -39.63 6.31 -7.28
CA LYS A 118 -40.95 5.75 -6.95
C LYS A 118 -40.89 4.22 -6.98
N THR A 119 -41.70 3.57 -6.14
CA THR A 119 -41.92 2.12 -6.21
C THR A 119 -42.69 1.75 -7.49
N LYS A 120 -42.74 0.45 -7.82
CA LYS A 120 -43.64 -0.08 -8.86
C LYS A 120 -45.12 0.24 -8.60
N SER A 121 -45.50 0.44 -7.34
CA SER A 121 -46.85 0.86 -6.92
C SER A 121 -47.09 2.37 -7.00
N GLY A 122 -46.09 3.16 -7.43
CA GLY A 122 -46.18 4.62 -7.55
C GLY A 122 -45.91 5.39 -6.26
N GLU A 123 -45.58 4.72 -5.14
CA GLU A 123 -45.22 5.36 -3.88
C GLU A 123 -43.86 6.06 -4.01
N LEU A 124 -43.81 7.34 -3.67
CA LEU A 124 -42.58 8.13 -3.70
C LEU A 124 -41.68 7.77 -2.51
N ILE A 125 -40.48 7.25 -2.78
CA ILE A 125 -39.48 6.90 -1.78
C ILE A 125 -38.56 8.10 -1.50
N VAL A 126 -37.97 8.66 -2.56
CA VAL A 126 -37.02 9.79 -2.48
C VAL A 126 -37.38 10.82 -3.55
N LYS A 127 -37.49 12.09 -3.14
CA LYS A 127 -37.66 13.21 -4.07
C LYS A 127 -36.33 13.56 -4.75
N LYS A 128 -36.39 14.10 -5.96
CA LYS A 128 -35.25 14.74 -6.63
C LYS A 128 -34.50 15.69 -5.68
N ASN A 129 -33.17 15.64 -5.74
CA ASN A 129 -32.21 16.37 -4.92
C ASN A 129 -32.23 16.07 -3.42
N ARG A 130 -32.97 15.04 -2.96
CA ARG A 130 -32.92 14.59 -1.55
C ARG A 130 -31.95 13.44 -1.38
N LYS A 131 -31.36 13.36 -0.18
CA LYS A 131 -30.41 12.31 0.19
C LYS A 131 -31.12 10.98 0.45
N PHE A 132 -30.48 9.87 0.11
CA PHE A 132 -30.91 8.55 0.54
C PHE A 132 -30.67 8.40 2.06
N THR A 133 -31.73 8.58 2.83
CA THR A 133 -31.72 8.37 4.28
C THR A 133 -31.84 6.88 4.61
N ARG A 134 -31.47 6.48 5.83
CA ARG A 134 -31.66 5.09 6.30
C ARG A 134 -33.10 4.60 6.13
N ALA A 135 -34.09 5.48 6.32
CA ALA A 135 -35.50 5.15 6.11
C ALA A 135 -35.82 4.89 4.62
N ALA A 136 -35.28 5.71 3.72
CA ALA A 136 -35.43 5.52 2.28
C ALA A 136 -34.78 4.21 1.80
N ILE A 137 -33.57 3.90 2.31
CA ILE A 137 -32.86 2.66 1.96
C ILE A 137 -33.66 1.43 2.43
N LYS A 138 -34.22 1.44 3.65
CA LYS A 138 -35.12 0.38 4.12
C LYS A 138 -36.37 0.22 3.25
N LYS A 139 -36.94 1.33 2.76
CA LYS A 139 -38.07 1.28 1.82
C LYS A 139 -37.68 0.69 0.47
N LEU A 140 -36.49 1.02 -0.05
CA LEU A 140 -35.95 0.42 -1.29
C LEU A 140 -35.73 -1.09 -1.14
N GLU A 141 -35.16 -1.50 -0.01
CA GLU A 141 -34.95 -2.90 0.33
C GLU A 141 -36.28 -3.66 0.44
N ALA A 142 -37.26 -3.10 1.16
CA ALA A 142 -38.61 -3.69 1.28
C ALA A 142 -39.33 -3.78 -0.07
N ALA A 143 -39.11 -2.80 -0.95
CA ALA A 143 -39.66 -2.80 -2.31
C ALA A 143 -38.89 -3.70 -3.28
N LYS A 144 -37.77 -4.30 -2.86
CA LYS A 144 -36.85 -5.12 -3.68
C LYS A 144 -36.49 -4.46 -5.01
N MET A 145 -36.24 -3.15 -4.96
CA MET A 145 -35.82 -2.40 -6.15
C MET A 145 -34.37 -2.72 -6.49
N THR A 146 -34.15 -3.22 -7.70
CA THR A 146 -32.81 -3.54 -8.22
C THR A 146 -32.25 -2.47 -9.15
N LYS A 147 -33.10 -1.55 -9.63
CA LYS A 147 -32.74 -0.47 -10.56
C LYS A 147 -33.29 0.87 -10.11
N LEU A 148 -32.52 1.94 -10.32
CA LEU A 148 -32.91 3.33 -10.04
C LEU A 148 -32.73 4.21 -11.27
N PRO A 149 -33.71 5.06 -11.63
CA PRO A 149 -33.55 5.99 -12.73
C PRO A 149 -32.52 7.08 -12.37
N ILE A 150 -31.66 7.43 -13.32
CA ILE A 150 -30.66 8.50 -13.20
C ILE A 150 -30.84 9.55 -14.30
N ASP A 151 -30.35 10.76 -14.06
CA ASP A 151 -30.28 11.82 -15.08
C ASP A 151 -29.01 11.68 -15.93
N ALA A 152 -29.04 12.20 -17.16
CA ALA A 152 -27.89 12.22 -18.06
C ALA A 152 -26.68 12.94 -17.44
N ASP A 153 -26.92 14.03 -16.71
CA ASP A 153 -25.88 14.78 -15.99
C ASP A 153 -25.13 13.91 -14.97
N GLU A 154 -25.82 12.96 -14.31
CA GLU A 154 -25.16 12.02 -13.40
C GLU A 154 -24.33 11.02 -14.19
N LEU A 155 -24.90 10.46 -15.25
CA LEU A 155 -24.25 9.47 -16.10
C LEU A 155 -22.94 10.00 -16.69
N PHE A 156 -22.91 11.23 -17.19
CA PHE A 156 -21.72 11.79 -17.83
C PHE A 156 -20.58 12.13 -16.86
N THR A 157 -20.85 12.11 -15.55
CA THR A 157 -19.78 12.21 -14.53
C THR A 157 -19.21 10.85 -14.15
N LYS A 158 -19.79 9.75 -14.63
CA LYS A 158 -19.34 8.40 -14.35
C LYS A 158 -18.20 8.00 -15.28
N VAL A 159 -17.43 7.02 -14.82
CA VAL A 159 -16.22 6.53 -15.48
C VAL A 159 -16.35 5.03 -15.67
N SER A 160 -15.94 4.52 -16.83
CA SER A 160 -16.00 3.09 -17.11
C SER A 160 -15.08 2.29 -16.19
N ALA A 161 -15.58 1.16 -15.68
CA ALA A 161 -14.80 0.24 -14.85
C ALA A 161 -14.08 -0.86 -15.66
N TYR A 162 -14.54 -1.10 -16.89
CA TYR A 162 -14.03 -2.12 -17.82
C TYR A 162 -14.05 -1.58 -19.25
N ASP A 163 -13.27 -2.20 -20.12
CA ASP A 163 -13.38 -1.94 -21.56
C ASP A 163 -14.74 -2.46 -22.07
N VAL A 164 -15.50 -1.59 -22.73
CA VAL A 164 -16.77 -1.95 -23.37
C VAL A 164 -16.52 -2.22 -24.83
N VAL A 165 -16.58 -3.50 -25.20
CA VAL A 165 -16.27 -3.99 -26.54
C VAL A 165 -17.56 -4.41 -27.24
N ASP A 166 -17.68 -4.08 -28.52
CA ASP A 166 -18.72 -4.68 -29.37
C ASP A 166 -18.32 -6.10 -29.75
N GLU A 167 -19.11 -7.08 -29.31
CA GLU A 167 -18.87 -8.51 -29.58
C GLU A 167 -18.86 -8.85 -31.07
N ASN A 168 -19.51 -8.05 -31.92
CA ASN A 168 -19.58 -8.32 -33.36
C ASN A 168 -18.35 -7.84 -34.13
N THR A 169 -17.79 -6.69 -33.73
CA THR A 169 -16.68 -6.03 -34.43
C THR A 169 -15.34 -6.18 -33.72
N GLY A 170 -15.36 -6.47 -32.42
CA GLY A 170 -14.18 -6.48 -31.56
C GLY A 170 -13.61 -5.08 -31.27
N GLU A 171 -14.33 -4.02 -31.62
CA GLU A 171 -13.90 -2.64 -31.39
C GLU A 171 -14.24 -2.21 -29.95
N VAL A 172 -13.27 -1.59 -29.27
CA VAL A 172 -13.45 -0.99 -27.95
C VAL A 172 -14.13 0.37 -28.11
N ILE A 173 -15.34 0.50 -27.62
CA ILE A 173 -16.12 1.73 -27.72
C ILE A 173 -15.79 2.66 -26.56
N LEU A 174 -15.70 2.11 -25.35
CA LEU A 174 -15.42 2.87 -24.13
C LEU A 174 -14.28 2.18 -23.39
N GLU A 175 -13.15 2.88 -23.24
CA GLU A 175 -11.99 2.34 -22.56
C GLU A 175 -12.17 2.40 -21.03
N CYS A 176 -11.52 1.49 -20.33
CA CYS A 176 -11.43 1.51 -18.89
C CYS A 176 -10.80 2.83 -18.42
N ASN A 177 -11.38 3.45 -17.39
CA ASN A 177 -11.02 4.76 -16.86
C ASN A 177 -11.41 5.97 -17.74
N GLU A 178 -12.12 5.76 -18.85
CA GLU A 178 -12.69 6.82 -19.69
C GLU A 178 -14.01 7.36 -19.10
N GLU A 179 -14.24 8.67 -19.21
CA GLU A 179 -15.50 9.31 -18.81
C GLU A 179 -16.61 9.02 -19.82
N VAL A 180 -17.83 8.79 -19.32
CA VAL A 180 -18.98 8.52 -20.19
C VAL A 180 -19.41 9.83 -20.87
N SER A 181 -19.38 9.89 -22.20
CA SER A 181 -19.88 11.04 -22.97
C SER A 181 -21.17 10.69 -23.72
N GLN A 182 -21.92 11.73 -24.14
CA GLN A 182 -23.12 11.53 -24.97
C GLN A 182 -22.80 10.78 -26.26
N GLU A 183 -21.68 11.11 -26.92
CA GLU A 183 -21.25 10.47 -28.16
C GLU A 183 -21.05 8.97 -27.98
N LYS A 184 -20.43 8.56 -26.86
CA LYS A 184 -20.21 7.15 -26.51
C LYS A 184 -21.52 6.44 -26.18
N VAL A 185 -22.44 7.09 -25.46
CA VAL A 185 -23.76 6.50 -25.17
C VAL A 185 -24.57 6.26 -26.45
N ASP A 186 -24.53 7.21 -27.40
CA ASP A 186 -25.20 7.05 -28.69
C ASP A 186 -24.57 5.91 -29.51
N GLU A 187 -23.24 5.73 -29.43
CA GLU A 187 -22.53 4.63 -30.06
C GLU A 187 -22.87 3.27 -29.44
N LEU A 188 -22.92 3.17 -28.11
CA LEU A 188 -23.33 1.97 -27.39
C LEU A 188 -24.76 1.54 -27.77
N LEU A 189 -25.69 2.49 -27.84
CA LEU A 189 -27.07 2.23 -28.25
C LEU A 189 -27.18 1.79 -29.72
N LYS A 190 -26.37 2.35 -30.63
CA LYS A 190 -26.33 1.94 -32.05
C LYS A 190 -25.88 0.49 -32.22
N ARG A 191 -25.04 -0.02 -31.31
CA ARG A 191 -24.49 -1.38 -31.36
C ARG A 191 -25.23 -2.37 -30.44
N ASP A 192 -26.42 -2.00 -29.96
CA ASP A 192 -27.28 -2.80 -29.08
C ASP A 192 -26.65 -3.18 -27.72
N ILE A 193 -25.67 -2.40 -27.23
CA ILE A 193 -25.08 -2.60 -25.90
C ILE A 193 -25.98 -1.92 -24.86
N LYS A 194 -26.62 -2.74 -24.03
CA LYS A 194 -27.69 -2.30 -23.10
C LYS A 194 -27.20 -2.07 -21.68
N GLU A 195 -26.04 -2.59 -21.33
CA GLU A 195 -25.49 -2.42 -19.98
C GLU A 195 -23.97 -2.39 -19.98
N PHE A 196 -23.41 -1.62 -19.05
CA PHE A 196 -21.97 -1.56 -18.80
C PHE A 196 -21.73 -1.16 -17.34
N LYS A 197 -20.51 -1.40 -16.85
CA LYS A 197 -20.16 -1.13 -15.44
C LYS A 197 -19.34 0.14 -15.31
N VAL A 198 -19.69 0.95 -14.32
CA VAL A 198 -19.01 2.21 -13.99
C VAL A 198 -18.46 2.17 -12.57
N LEU A 199 -17.42 2.97 -12.32
CA LEU A 199 -16.83 3.12 -11.00
C LEU A 199 -17.72 3.97 -10.09
N PHE A 200 -17.87 3.52 -8.84
CA PHE A 200 -18.54 4.30 -7.81
C PHE A 200 -17.60 5.34 -7.22
N ILE A 201 -17.75 6.59 -7.65
CA ILE A 201 -17.04 7.77 -7.14
C ILE A 201 -18.09 8.84 -6.84
N ASP A 202 -18.21 9.24 -5.57
CA ASP A 202 -19.21 10.22 -5.12
C ASP A 202 -18.59 11.55 -4.66
N ASN A 203 -17.25 11.66 -4.65
CA ASN A 203 -16.48 12.81 -4.18
C ASN A 203 -16.79 13.24 -2.72
N LEU A 204 -17.50 12.42 -1.97
CA LEU A 204 -17.91 12.68 -0.59
C LEU A 204 -17.33 11.61 0.35
N ASN A 205 -17.65 10.34 0.07
CA ASN A 205 -17.17 9.19 0.82
C ASN A 205 -16.08 8.42 0.07
N VAL A 206 -16.03 8.56 -1.25
CA VAL A 206 -15.08 7.89 -2.14
C VAL A 206 -14.53 8.93 -3.14
N GLY A 207 -13.29 9.34 -2.92
CA GLY A 207 -12.57 10.25 -3.82
C GLY A 207 -11.88 9.53 -5.00
N PRO A 208 -11.67 10.21 -6.14
CA PRO A 208 -11.09 9.66 -7.37
C PRO A 208 -9.55 9.54 -7.34
N TYR A 209 -8.94 9.32 -6.17
CA TYR A 209 -7.51 9.52 -5.96
C TYR A 209 -6.62 8.63 -6.84
N LEU A 210 -6.91 7.32 -6.88
CA LEU A 210 -6.14 6.38 -7.71
C LEU A 210 -6.43 6.59 -9.19
N ARG A 211 -7.64 7.03 -9.56
CA ARG A 211 -7.98 7.33 -10.94
C ARG A 211 -7.15 8.51 -11.44
N GLU A 212 -7.12 9.61 -10.69
CA GLU A 212 -6.33 10.78 -11.05
C GLU A 212 -4.83 10.48 -11.07
N THR A 213 -4.38 9.60 -10.17
CA THR A 213 -3.00 9.11 -10.18
C THR A 213 -2.71 8.27 -11.44
N LEU A 214 -3.63 7.42 -11.88
CA LEU A 214 -3.52 6.64 -13.12
C LEU A 214 -3.48 7.54 -14.36
N MET A 215 -4.26 8.63 -14.39
CA MET A 215 -4.23 9.60 -15.50
C MET A 215 -2.87 10.31 -15.66
N LEU A 216 -2.11 10.44 -14.56
CA LEU A 216 -0.76 11.00 -14.58
C LEU A 216 0.30 9.92 -14.91
N ASP A 217 -0.02 8.66 -14.68
CA ASP A 217 0.85 7.52 -14.95
C ASP A 217 0.91 7.26 -16.47
N LYS A 218 2.13 7.27 -17.02
CA LYS A 218 2.36 7.00 -18.45
C LYS A 218 2.62 5.52 -18.73
N ILE A 219 2.61 4.69 -17.69
CA ILE A 219 2.96 3.28 -17.77
C ILE A 219 1.69 2.45 -17.84
N GLU A 220 1.62 1.59 -18.86
CA GLU A 220 0.47 0.71 -19.10
C GLU A 220 0.78 -0.74 -18.75
N SER A 221 2.04 -1.17 -18.91
CA SER A 221 2.46 -2.57 -18.72
C SER A 221 3.16 -2.81 -17.37
N PRO A 222 2.95 -3.97 -16.73
CA PRO A 222 3.66 -4.39 -15.52
C PRO A 222 5.19 -4.42 -15.69
N GLU A 223 5.67 -4.85 -16.86
CA GLU A 223 7.10 -4.93 -17.19
C GLU A 223 7.70 -3.53 -17.28
N GLN A 224 7.01 -2.60 -17.96
CA GLN A 224 7.43 -1.20 -18.02
C GLN A 224 7.49 -0.56 -16.62
N ALA A 225 6.55 -0.93 -15.74
CA ALA A 225 6.52 -0.42 -14.37
C ALA A 225 7.74 -0.88 -13.55
N ILE A 226 8.10 -2.17 -13.65
CA ILE A 226 9.33 -2.70 -13.05
C ILE A 226 10.57 -1.98 -13.59
N MET A 227 10.62 -1.73 -14.90
CA MET A 227 11.73 -1.05 -15.55
C MET A 227 11.87 0.40 -15.07
N GLU A 228 10.76 1.10 -14.86
CA GLU A 228 10.77 2.46 -14.33
C GLU A 228 11.24 2.51 -12.88
N ILE A 229 10.81 1.55 -12.05
CA ILE A 229 11.33 1.38 -10.68
C ILE A 229 12.85 1.12 -10.70
N TYR A 230 13.33 0.28 -11.62
CA TYR A 230 14.76 0.00 -11.76
C TYR A 230 15.56 1.27 -12.10
N ARG A 231 15.13 2.03 -13.12
CA ARG A 231 15.78 3.30 -13.51
C ARG A 231 15.84 4.28 -12.34
N ARG A 232 14.81 4.28 -11.49
CA ARG A 232 14.76 5.16 -10.31
C ARG A 232 15.76 4.79 -9.24
N LEU A 233 15.94 3.50 -9.00
CA LEU A 233 16.86 2.97 -8.00
C LEU A 233 18.32 3.02 -8.49
N ARG A 234 18.54 2.79 -9.79
CA ARG A 234 19.85 2.74 -10.45
C ARG A 234 19.88 3.60 -11.72
N PRO A 235 20.02 4.93 -11.59
CA PRO A 235 19.89 5.88 -12.71
C PRO A 235 21.05 5.86 -13.73
N GLY A 236 21.92 4.86 -13.72
CA GLY A 236 23.06 4.74 -14.63
C GLY A 236 23.24 3.35 -15.27
N ASP A 237 22.51 2.33 -14.80
CA ASP A 237 22.62 0.98 -15.34
C ASP A 237 21.53 0.77 -16.39
N PRO A 238 21.85 0.22 -17.58
CA PRO A 238 20.82 -0.09 -18.57
C PRO A 238 19.89 -1.16 -18.00
N PRO A 239 18.57 -0.92 -17.95
CA PRO A 239 17.63 -1.90 -17.43
C PRO A 239 17.43 -3.02 -18.46
N THR A 240 17.52 -4.28 -18.02
CA THR A 240 16.97 -5.42 -18.78
C THR A 240 15.77 -5.99 -18.02
N PRO A 241 14.75 -6.54 -18.70
CA PRO A 241 13.56 -7.05 -18.01
C PRO A 241 13.89 -8.04 -16.89
N GLU A 242 14.81 -8.96 -17.15
CA GLU A 242 15.23 -9.96 -16.16
C GLU A 242 15.96 -9.34 -14.95
N THR A 243 16.90 -8.42 -15.18
CA THR A 243 17.62 -7.75 -14.07
C THR A 243 16.70 -6.86 -13.25
N ALA A 244 15.73 -6.22 -13.90
CA ALA A 244 14.74 -5.38 -13.26
C ALA A 244 13.76 -6.20 -12.41
N THR A 245 13.23 -7.29 -12.95
CA THR A 245 12.36 -8.23 -12.21
C THR A 245 13.10 -8.85 -11.03
N ASN A 246 14.34 -9.30 -11.23
CA ASN A 246 15.16 -9.82 -10.15
C ASN A 246 15.46 -8.77 -9.08
N LEU A 247 15.72 -7.52 -9.46
CA LEU A 247 15.90 -6.45 -8.48
C LEU A 247 14.61 -6.24 -7.68
N PHE A 248 13.46 -6.14 -8.35
CA PHE A 248 12.16 -5.91 -7.71
C PHE A 248 11.78 -7.03 -6.74
N SER A 249 11.91 -8.29 -7.16
CA SER A 249 11.71 -9.46 -6.29
C SER A 249 12.65 -9.44 -5.07
N ASN A 250 13.90 -9.03 -5.26
CA ASN A 250 14.87 -8.90 -4.19
C ASN A 250 14.59 -7.77 -3.19
N LEU A 251 13.80 -6.76 -3.56
CA LEU A 251 13.46 -5.65 -2.67
C LEU A 251 12.46 -6.05 -1.60
N PHE A 252 11.44 -6.85 -1.94
CA PHE A 252 10.29 -7.10 -1.05
C PHE A 252 9.93 -8.57 -0.84
N PHE A 253 10.27 -9.43 -1.81
CA PHE A 253 9.78 -10.80 -1.92
C PHE A 253 10.85 -11.86 -1.69
N ASN A 254 12.11 -11.47 -1.46
CA ASN A 254 13.20 -12.40 -1.14
C ASN A 254 13.46 -12.47 0.39
N PRO A 255 13.29 -13.65 1.03
CA PRO A 255 13.52 -13.82 2.47
C PRO A 255 14.97 -13.57 2.91
N GLU A 256 15.94 -13.76 2.01
CA GLU A 256 17.34 -13.45 2.28
C GLU A 256 17.58 -11.95 2.40
N ARG A 257 16.74 -11.08 1.82
CA ARG A 257 16.94 -9.62 1.78
C ARG A 257 15.88 -8.84 2.54
N TYR A 258 14.68 -9.39 2.66
CA TYR A 258 13.54 -8.77 3.32
C TYR A 258 13.04 -9.62 4.48
N ASP A 259 12.69 -8.95 5.57
CA ASP A 259 12.20 -9.59 6.79
C ASP A 259 11.38 -8.58 7.60
N LEU A 260 10.11 -8.89 7.86
CA LEU A 260 9.19 -8.13 8.68
C LEU A 260 9.32 -8.48 10.17
N SER A 261 9.99 -9.60 10.50
CA SER A 261 9.89 -10.35 11.76
C SER A 261 8.48 -10.86 12.05
N LYS A 262 8.36 -11.81 12.99
CA LYS A 262 7.06 -12.30 13.50
C LYS A 262 6.17 -11.16 14.00
N VAL A 263 6.76 -10.16 14.66
CA VAL A 263 6.03 -9.00 15.20
C VAL A 263 5.51 -8.10 14.07
N GLY A 264 6.31 -7.85 13.04
CA GLY A 264 5.87 -7.02 11.92
C GLY A 264 4.77 -7.67 11.11
N ARG A 265 4.84 -8.99 10.89
CA ARG A 265 3.78 -9.79 10.27
C ARG A 265 2.51 -9.78 11.12
N LEU A 266 2.63 -10.03 12.43
CA LEU A 266 1.49 -9.97 13.36
C LEU A 266 0.78 -8.61 13.31
N LYS A 267 1.52 -7.51 13.26
CA LYS A 267 0.94 -6.16 13.15
C LYS A 267 0.16 -5.94 11.86
N LEU A 268 0.68 -6.39 10.71
CA LEU A 268 -0.03 -6.29 9.42
C LEU A 268 -1.30 -7.13 9.43
N ASN A 269 -1.19 -8.38 9.90
CA ASN A 269 -2.32 -9.29 9.99
C ASN A 269 -3.44 -8.77 10.88
N PHE A 270 -3.10 -8.23 12.05
CA PHE A 270 -4.08 -7.65 12.95
C PHE A 270 -4.75 -6.41 12.34
N LYS A 271 -3.96 -5.53 11.69
CA LYS A 271 -4.47 -4.27 11.15
C LYS A 271 -5.38 -4.45 9.93
N PHE A 272 -5.07 -5.40 9.06
CA PHE A 272 -5.82 -5.65 7.83
C PHE A 272 -6.66 -6.93 7.88
N SER A 273 -6.79 -7.55 9.06
CA SER A 273 -7.50 -8.81 9.26
C SER A 273 -7.05 -9.92 8.30
N LEU A 274 -5.74 -10.02 8.04
CA LEU A 274 -5.15 -11.02 7.16
C LEU A 274 -4.83 -12.30 7.94
N GLU A 275 -5.04 -13.44 7.30
CA GLU A 275 -4.83 -14.76 7.91
C GLU A 275 -3.45 -15.36 7.61
N GLU A 276 -2.49 -14.59 7.10
CA GLU A 276 -1.18 -15.09 6.70
C GLU A 276 -0.39 -15.67 7.89
N PRO A 277 0.28 -16.82 7.73
CA PRO A 277 1.11 -17.42 8.78
C PRO A 277 2.23 -16.49 9.30
N LEU A 278 2.53 -16.56 10.60
CA LEU A 278 3.59 -15.73 11.23
C LEU A 278 5.01 -16.13 10.81
N ASP A 279 5.19 -17.28 10.17
CA ASP A 279 6.45 -17.71 9.57
C ASP A 279 6.66 -17.08 8.17
N GLY A 280 5.62 -16.49 7.56
CA GLY A 280 5.69 -15.68 6.35
C GLY A 280 6.21 -14.28 6.67
N GLN A 281 7.54 -14.12 6.68
CA GLN A 281 8.20 -12.87 7.11
C GLN A 281 8.51 -11.88 5.97
N ILE A 282 8.22 -12.23 4.71
CA ILE A 282 8.32 -11.32 3.55
C ILE A 282 6.98 -10.67 3.25
N LEU A 283 6.95 -9.54 2.54
CA LEU A 283 5.69 -8.94 2.09
C LEU A 283 4.99 -9.82 1.06
N THR A 284 3.66 -9.77 1.06
CA THR A 284 2.79 -10.32 0.01
C THR A 284 2.24 -9.17 -0.85
N LYS A 285 1.70 -9.49 -2.04
CA LYS A 285 1.03 -8.47 -2.87
C LYS A 285 -0.11 -7.82 -2.10
N ARG A 286 -0.91 -8.65 -1.41
CA ARG A 286 -2.05 -8.19 -0.62
C ARG A 286 -1.65 -7.24 0.50
N ASP A 287 -0.51 -7.45 1.17
CA ASP A 287 -0.04 -6.51 2.19
C ASP A 287 0.12 -5.08 1.64
N ILE A 288 0.71 -4.95 0.45
CA ILE A 288 0.97 -3.65 -0.16
C ILE A 288 -0.35 -3.01 -0.62
N LEU A 289 -1.24 -3.81 -1.22
CA LEU A 289 -2.54 -3.35 -1.69
C LEU A 289 -3.45 -2.90 -0.54
N GLU A 290 -3.51 -3.64 0.57
CA GLU A 290 -4.32 -3.26 1.73
C GLU A 290 -3.76 -2.03 2.47
N VAL A 291 -2.43 -1.84 2.45
CA VAL A 291 -1.82 -0.60 2.96
C VAL A 291 -2.31 0.61 2.15
N ILE A 292 -2.35 0.50 0.83
CA ILE A 292 -2.84 1.56 -0.05
C ILE A 292 -4.35 1.77 0.17
N ARG A 293 -5.14 0.69 0.30
CA ARG A 293 -6.58 0.75 0.59
C ARG A 293 -6.86 1.52 1.87
N TYR A 294 -6.18 1.15 2.96
CA TYR A 294 -6.35 1.83 4.24
C TYR A 294 -5.91 3.30 4.19
N LEU A 295 -4.84 3.62 3.44
CA LEU A 295 -4.42 5.00 3.25
C LEU A 295 -5.47 5.84 2.50
N ILE A 296 -6.12 5.28 1.48
CA ILE A 296 -7.23 5.89 0.77
C ILE A 296 -8.44 6.06 1.69
N ASP A 297 -8.74 5.06 2.51
CA ASP A 297 -9.84 5.14 3.48
C ASP A 297 -9.60 6.24 4.52
N LEU A 298 -8.38 6.39 5.05
CA LEU A 298 -8.03 7.49 5.94
C LEU A 298 -8.28 8.85 5.29
N LYS A 299 -7.95 8.97 4.00
CA LYS A 299 -8.17 10.18 3.22
C LYS A 299 -9.67 10.45 3.00
N ASN A 300 -10.47 9.40 2.82
CA ASN A 300 -11.94 9.46 2.78
C ASN A 300 -12.58 9.71 4.17
N GLY A 301 -11.78 9.86 5.23
CA GLY A 301 -12.26 10.08 6.60
C GLY A 301 -12.72 8.80 7.33
N LYS A 302 -12.37 7.63 6.80
CA LYS A 302 -12.64 6.32 7.41
C LYS A 302 -11.36 5.80 8.09
N GLY A 303 -11.45 5.50 9.39
CA GLY A 303 -10.34 5.00 10.18
C GLY A 303 -9.62 6.08 10.98
N THR A 304 -8.46 5.72 11.54
CA THR A 304 -7.70 6.56 12.46
C THR A 304 -6.21 6.46 12.15
N ILE A 305 -5.48 7.56 12.31
CA ILE A 305 -4.02 7.53 12.24
C ILE A 305 -3.43 6.72 13.39
N ASP A 306 -2.21 6.23 13.18
CA ASP A 306 -1.45 5.57 14.22
C ASP A 306 -0.72 6.62 15.07
N ASP A 307 -0.77 6.42 16.38
CA ASP A 307 0.09 7.13 17.30
C ASP A 307 1.47 6.46 17.34
N ILE A 308 2.47 7.12 16.74
CA ILE A 308 3.86 6.63 16.68
C ILE A 308 4.49 6.58 18.09
N ASP A 309 4.05 7.44 19.00
CA ASP A 309 4.63 7.58 20.34
C ASP A 309 4.03 6.59 21.34
N HIS A 310 2.88 6.00 21.02
CA HIS A 310 2.28 4.92 21.80
C HIS A 310 3.27 3.75 22.00
N LEU A 311 3.47 3.31 23.26
CA LEU A 311 4.46 2.29 23.60
C LEU A 311 4.29 0.96 22.84
N GLY A 312 3.06 0.55 22.53
CA GLY A 312 2.78 -0.62 21.66
C GLY A 312 3.32 -0.50 20.22
N ASN A 313 3.62 0.72 19.77
CA ASN A 313 4.26 1.02 18.48
C ASN A 313 5.78 1.16 18.57
N ARG A 314 6.32 1.28 19.79
CA ARG A 314 7.74 1.25 20.07
C ARG A 314 8.17 -0.15 20.47
N ARG A 315 9.39 -0.55 20.08
CA ARG A 315 9.96 -1.86 20.42
C ARG A 315 11.26 -1.66 21.17
N VAL A 316 11.37 -2.29 22.33
CA VAL A 316 12.65 -2.40 23.06
C VAL A 316 13.47 -3.52 22.41
N ARG A 317 14.70 -3.18 22.00
CA ARG A 317 15.66 -4.16 21.49
C ARG A 317 16.70 -4.46 22.56
N ALA A 318 16.84 -5.72 22.91
CA ALA A 318 17.86 -6.17 23.84
C ALA A 318 19.24 -6.31 23.15
N VAL A 319 20.30 -6.42 23.95
CA VAL A 319 21.68 -6.61 23.45
C VAL A 319 21.79 -7.83 22.54
N GLY A 320 21.12 -8.93 22.90
CA GLY A 320 21.14 -10.18 22.10
C GLY A 320 20.58 -9.99 20.69
N GLU A 321 19.45 -9.29 20.53
CA GLU A 321 18.83 -9.02 19.22
C GLU A 321 19.71 -8.11 18.35
N LEU A 322 20.30 -7.07 18.95
CA LEU A 322 21.20 -6.18 18.23
C LEU A 322 22.47 -6.90 17.78
N LEU A 323 23.04 -7.74 18.65
CA LEU A 323 24.21 -8.55 18.35
C LEU A 323 23.92 -9.60 17.29
N GLU A 324 22.76 -10.26 17.34
CA GLU A 324 22.32 -11.24 16.33
C GLU A 324 22.30 -10.63 14.93
N ASN A 325 21.76 -9.42 14.79
CA ASN A 325 21.75 -8.71 13.50
C ASN A 325 23.16 -8.44 12.97
N GLN A 326 24.06 -7.98 13.82
CA GLN A 326 25.45 -7.72 13.45
C GLN A 326 26.18 -9.02 13.12
N TYR A 327 26.00 -10.05 13.93
CA TYR A 327 26.57 -11.37 13.71
C TYR A 327 26.13 -11.95 12.35
N ARG A 328 24.84 -11.82 12.02
CA ARG A 328 24.30 -12.22 10.72
C ARG A 328 24.94 -11.47 9.57
N ILE A 329 25.19 -10.16 9.67
CA ILE A 329 25.93 -9.41 8.65
C ILE A 329 27.33 -10.00 8.45
N GLY A 330 28.00 -10.37 9.54
CA GLY A 330 29.28 -11.10 9.51
C GLY A 330 29.17 -12.44 8.76
N LEU A 331 28.12 -13.22 9.04
CA LEU A 331 27.87 -14.49 8.36
C LEU A 331 27.58 -14.31 6.86
N VAL A 332 26.78 -13.33 6.47
CA VAL A 332 26.49 -13.05 5.04
C VAL A 332 27.77 -12.65 4.29
N ARG A 333 28.66 -11.90 4.92
CA ARG A 333 29.99 -11.58 4.34
C ARG A 333 30.84 -12.83 4.19
N MET A 334 30.84 -13.70 5.18
CA MET A 334 31.56 -14.98 5.16
C MET A 334 31.00 -15.91 4.07
N GLU A 335 29.67 -16.04 3.99
CA GLU A 335 28.96 -16.83 2.98
C GLU A 335 29.33 -16.40 1.57
N ARG A 336 29.37 -15.09 1.30
CA ARG A 336 29.78 -14.56 -0.01
C ARG A 336 31.22 -14.97 -0.34
N ALA A 337 32.14 -14.84 0.61
CA ALA A 337 33.55 -15.22 0.41
C ALA A 337 33.70 -16.74 0.20
N ILE A 338 32.91 -17.55 0.89
CA ILE A 338 32.88 -19.00 0.72
C ILE A 338 32.37 -19.37 -0.67
N LYS A 339 31.24 -18.80 -1.11
CA LYS A 339 30.66 -19.01 -2.44
C LYS A 339 31.66 -18.66 -3.55
N GLU A 340 32.38 -17.56 -3.39
CA GLU A 340 33.42 -17.13 -4.33
C GLU A 340 34.61 -18.10 -4.37
N ARG A 341 35.11 -18.55 -3.22
CA ARG A 341 36.20 -19.54 -3.14
C ARG A 341 35.82 -20.89 -3.73
N MET A 342 34.62 -21.39 -3.43
CA MET A 342 34.11 -22.65 -3.96
C MET A 342 33.95 -22.61 -5.49
N SER A 343 33.70 -21.44 -6.08
CA SER A 343 33.59 -21.29 -7.53
C SER A 343 34.95 -21.31 -8.25
N LEU A 344 36.04 -21.03 -7.56
CA LEU A 344 37.38 -20.85 -8.15
C LEU A 344 38.27 -22.09 -8.02
N GLN A 345 37.95 -23.00 -7.08
CA GLN A 345 38.83 -24.10 -6.69
C GLN A 345 38.16 -25.46 -6.92
N GLU A 346 38.98 -26.48 -7.19
CA GLU A 346 38.52 -27.85 -7.39
C GLU A 346 38.02 -28.45 -6.07
N ILE A 347 36.75 -28.88 -6.07
CA ILE A 347 36.00 -29.32 -4.87
C ILE A 347 36.67 -30.53 -4.19
N GLU A 348 37.37 -31.39 -4.94
CA GLU A 348 37.94 -32.65 -4.44
C GLU A 348 39.08 -32.46 -3.43
N THR A 349 39.75 -31.30 -3.45
CA THR A 349 40.89 -31.02 -2.56
C THR A 349 40.53 -30.12 -1.38
N LEU A 350 39.30 -29.60 -1.36
CA LEU A 350 38.87 -28.57 -0.42
C LEU A 350 38.30 -29.16 0.86
N MET A 351 38.87 -28.78 2.02
CA MET A 351 38.30 -29.12 3.31
C MET A 351 37.45 -27.96 3.86
N PRO A 352 36.39 -28.21 4.65
CA PRO A 352 35.50 -27.15 5.14
C PRO A 352 36.20 -26.04 5.94
N HIS A 353 37.30 -26.35 6.65
CA HIS A 353 38.05 -25.36 7.43
C HIS A 353 38.84 -24.38 6.55
N ASP A 354 39.17 -24.73 5.30
CA ASP A 354 39.86 -23.84 4.35
C ASP A 354 38.94 -22.73 3.83
N LEU A 355 37.64 -23.00 3.82
CA LEU A 355 36.60 -22.07 3.37
C LEU A 355 36.24 -21.07 4.48
N ILE A 356 36.29 -21.48 5.75
CA ILE A 356 35.80 -20.68 6.87
C ILE A 356 36.88 -19.70 7.36
N ASN A 357 36.63 -18.41 7.18
CA ASN A 357 37.44 -17.34 7.76
C ASN A 357 36.66 -16.60 8.85
N ALA A 358 37.09 -16.69 10.10
CA ALA A 358 36.43 -16.05 11.24
C ALA A 358 36.64 -14.52 11.32
N LYS A 359 37.58 -13.94 10.56
CA LYS A 359 37.92 -12.50 10.62
C LYS A 359 36.72 -11.58 10.37
N PRO A 360 35.87 -11.78 9.33
CA PRO A 360 34.73 -10.91 9.07
C PRO A 360 33.70 -10.89 10.21
N VAL A 361 33.45 -12.05 10.83
CA VAL A 361 32.53 -12.16 11.97
C VAL A 361 33.12 -11.51 13.22
N THR A 362 34.39 -11.81 13.51
CA THR A 362 35.09 -11.23 14.68
C THR A 362 35.19 -9.71 14.57
N ALA A 363 35.42 -9.18 13.38
CA ALA A 363 35.48 -7.74 13.13
C ALA A 363 34.14 -7.06 13.46
N VAL A 364 33.03 -7.63 13.01
CA VAL A 364 31.69 -7.07 13.27
C VAL A 364 31.33 -7.12 14.75
N ILE A 365 31.69 -8.19 15.46
CA ILE A 365 31.50 -8.27 16.93
C ILE A 365 32.32 -7.19 17.64
N LYS A 366 33.60 -7.04 17.27
CA LYS A 366 34.49 -6.01 17.86
C LYS A 366 33.98 -4.61 17.58
N GLU A 367 33.48 -4.34 16.38
CA GLU A 367 32.87 -3.06 16.02
C GLU A 367 31.62 -2.80 16.87
N PHE A 368 30.73 -3.79 17.01
CA PHE A 368 29.52 -3.66 17.83
C PHE A 368 29.81 -3.29 19.28
N PHE A 369 30.77 -3.96 19.94
CA PHE A 369 31.11 -3.65 21.33
C PHE A 369 32.05 -2.45 21.50
N GLY A 370 32.86 -2.13 20.48
CA GLY A 370 33.88 -1.08 20.57
C GLY A 370 33.42 0.31 20.16
N SER A 371 32.61 0.43 19.09
CA SER A 371 32.25 1.72 18.48
C SER A 371 30.75 2.04 18.50
N SER A 372 29.90 1.11 18.93
CA SER A 372 28.46 1.35 19.01
C SER A 372 28.12 2.41 20.06
N GLN A 373 27.24 3.35 19.70
CA GLN A 373 26.72 4.38 20.62
C GLN A 373 26.01 3.81 21.85
N LEU A 374 25.54 2.56 21.75
CA LEU A 374 24.85 1.84 22.83
C LEU A 374 25.83 1.07 23.73
N SER A 375 27.07 0.87 23.29
CA SER A 375 28.13 0.26 24.09
C SER A 375 28.87 1.36 24.84
N GLN A 376 28.44 1.64 26.06
CA GLN A 376 28.96 2.75 26.88
C GLN A 376 29.73 2.20 28.08
N PHE A 377 30.71 2.98 28.55
CA PHE A 377 31.39 2.68 29.81
C PHE A 377 30.37 2.67 30.96
N MET A 378 30.42 1.62 31.77
CA MET A 378 29.47 1.45 32.87
C MET A 378 29.68 2.53 33.93
N ASP A 379 28.63 3.27 34.27
CA ASP A 379 28.61 4.14 35.45
C ASP A 379 28.69 3.29 36.73
N GLN A 380 29.87 3.31 37.36
CA GLN A 380 30.20 2.56 38.57
C GLN A 380 30.32 3.47 39.80
N SER A 381 29.72 4.67 39.76
CA SER A 381 29.83 5.63 40.88
C SER A 381 29.24 5.08 42.19
N ASN A 382 28.17 4.29 42.10
CA ASN A 382 27.56 3.55 43.21
C ASN A 382 26.66 2.40 42.68
N PRO A 383 26.23 1.44 43.51
CA PRO A 383 25.40 0.31 43.06
C PRO A 383 24.07 0.72 42.41
N LEU A 384 23.47 1.83 42.83
CA LEU A 384 22.22 2.32 42.25
C LEU A 384 22.43 2.87 40.83
N SER A 385 23.52 3.62 40.61
CA SER A 385 23.93 4.09 39.29
C SER A 385 24.16 2.92 38.33
N GLU A 386 24.83 1.86 38.79
CA GLU A 386 25.08 0.66 38.00
C GLU A 386 23.76 -0.01 37.56
N VAL A 387 22.84 -0.24 38.49
CA VAL A 387 21.53 -0.86 38.20
C VAL A 387 20.69 0.02 37.28
N THR A 388 20.67 1.33 37.52
CA THR A 388 19.94 2.29 36.70
C THR A 388 20.49 2.35 35.28
N HIS A 389 21.81 2.31 35.13
CA HIS A 389 22.46 2.32 33.81
C HIS A 389 22.12 1.06 33.01
N LYS A 390 22.13 -0.13 33.64
CA LYS A 390 21.76 -1.40 32.99
C LYS A 390 20.29 -1.44 32.55
N ARG A 391 19.39 -0.76 33.27
CA ARG A 391 17.95 -0.70 32.98
C ARG A 391 17.54 0.48 32.09
N ARG A 392 18.50 1.26 31.60
CA ARG A 392 18.24 2.46 30.78
C ARG A 392 17.76 2.07 29.39
N LEU A 393 16.70 2.72 28.93
CA LEU A 393 16.23 2.67 27.55
C LEU A 393 16.74 3.90 26.78
N SER A 394 17.09 3.72 25.51
CA SER A 394 17.51 4.79 24.61
C SER A 394 16.73 4.73 23.31
N ALA A 395 16.19 5.87 22.88
CA ALA A 395 15.63 6.05 21.54
C ALA A 395 16.71 6.38 20.49
N LEU A 396 17.95 6.64 20.92
CA LEU A 396 19.10 6.94 20.07
C LEU A 396 19.85 5.66 19.70
N GLY A 397 20.52 5.68 18.55
CA GLY A 397 21.38 4.59 18.08
C GLY A 397 20.98 4.05 16.69
N PRO A 398 21.61 2.95 16.23
CA PRO A 398 21.35 2.38 14.92
C PRO A 398 19.89 1.91 14.80
N GLY A 399 19.16 2.47 13.83
CA GLY A 399 17.73 2.21 13.62
C GLY A 399 16.78 3.01 14.53
N GLY A 400 17.32 3.83 15.42
CA GLY A 400 16.58 4.78 16.24
C GLY A 400 16.58 6.20 15.66
N LEU A 401 16.27 7.17 16.52
CA LEU A 401 16.29 8.59 16.18
C LEU A 401 17.69 9.18 16.38
N THR A 402 17.98 10.27 15.68
CA THR A 402 19.12 11.14 15.99
C THR A 402 18.66 12.27 16.89
N ARG A 403 19.58 12.87 17.67
CA ARG A 403 19.24 13.99 18.57
C ARG A 403 18.59 15.17 17.83
N GLU A 404 19.05 15.45 16.62
CA GLU A 404 18.53 16.51 15.74
C GLU A 404 17.11 16.22 15.22
N ARG A 405 16.77 14.95 15.01
CA ARG A 405 15.46 14.52 14.52
C ARG A 405 14.45 14.23 15.62
N ALA A 406 14.92 14.11 16.87
CA ALA A 406 14.05 13.91 18.02
C ALA A 406 13.34 15.23 18.38
N GLY A 407 12.17 15.42 17.77
CA GLY A 407 11.27 16.55 18.03
C GLY A 407 10.64 16.51 19.42
N PHE A 408 9.82 17.53 19.72
CA PHE A 408 9.12 17.65 21.00
C PHE A 408 8.22 16.44 21.31
N GLU A 409 7.44 16.00 20.32
CA GLU A 409 6.42 14.93 20.46
C GLU A 409 7.02 13.64 21.04
N VAL A 410 8.18 13.22 20.54
CA VAL A 410 8.85 11.98 20.97
C VAL A 410 9.48 12.10 22.38
N ARG A 411 9.80 13.33 22.83
CA ARG A 411 10.42 13.61 24.12
C ARG A 411 9.41 13.77 25.25
N ASP A 412 8.16 14.00 24.91
CA ASP A 412 7.09 14.21 25.88
C ASP A 412 6.70 12.90 26.58
N VAL A 413 6.05 13.01 27.74
CA VAL A 413 5.55 11.87 28.49
C VAL A 413 4.21 11.41 27.90
N HIS A 414 4.21 10.22 27.31
CA HIS A 414 3.01 9.61 26.78
C HIS A 414 2.24 8.84 27.88
N PRO A 415 0.89 8.85 27.91
CA PRO A 415 0.09 8.14 28.92
C PRO A 415 0.39 6.63 29.03
N THR A 416 0.80 6.00 27.92
CA THR A 416 1.14 4.57 27.89
C THR A 416 2.49 4.22 28.50
N HIS A 417 3.23 5.23 29.00
CA HIS A 417 4.43 5.00 29.82
C HIS A 417 4.09 4.63 31.27
N TYR A 418 2.81 4.65 31.66
CA TYR A 418 2.40 4.27 33.01
C TYR A 418 2.67 2.78 33.30
N GLY A 419 3.50 2.52 34.31
CA GLY A 419 4.01 1.20 34.72
C GLY A 419 5.47 1.30 35.14
#